data_AF-A0A5C5UTA7-F1
#
_entry.id   AF-A0A5C5UTA7-F1
#
_cell.length_a   1.000
_cell.length_b   1.000
_cell.length_c   1.000
_cell.angle_alpha   90.00
_cell.angle_beta   90.00
_cell.angle_gamma   90.00
#
_symmetry.space_group_name_H-M   'P 1'
#
loop_
_entity.id
_entity.type
_entity.pdbx_description
1 polymer ?
#
loop_
_entity_poly.entity_id
_entity_poly.type
_entity_poly.pdbx_seq_one_letter_code
_entity_poly.pdbx_strand_id
1 'polypeptide(L)'
;MTTFCSPVRMTMQQRQLTHMACSLLLDYPNTEFVETIAVTESQLPELPLPIATELTKFCTHVRDNGIRWLAEHYVTTFDQRRRCSLYLSYYSVGDTRQRGAAILAFQDAIHDLGFELARKELPDHVCVVLEASALADAAAHKVAVEMLAAHRDGLEVLRTALTGLESPYAHVITALCMSLPQIDAETIAYYHDLIHQGPPAELVGIGTPLPFPTTVS
;
A
#
# COMPACT_ATOMS: atom_id res chain seq x y z
N MET A 1 -16.67 -10.76 -12.57
CA MET A 1 -16.17 -10.88 -11.19
C MET A 1 -14.66 -10.73 -11.26
N THR A 2 -14.09 -9.72 -10.62
CA THR A 2 -12.64 -9.56 -10.54
C THR A 2 -12.10 -10.60 -9.58
N THR A 3 -11.34 -11.58 -10.07
CA THR A 3 -10.71 -12.58 -9.21
C THR A 3 -9.57 -11.92 -8.44
N PHE A 4 -9.67 -11.87 -7.12
CA PHE A 4 -8.61 -11.36 -6.25
C PHE A 4 -7.41 -12.30 -6.31
N CYS A 5 -6.20 -11.76 -6.21
CA CYS A 5 -5.02 -12.62 -6.13
C CYS A 5 -5.01 -13.40 -4.81
N SER A 6 -4.47 -14.61 -4.80
CA SER A 6 -4.41 -15.37 -3.54
C SER A 6 -3.33 -14.79 -2.62
N PRO A 7 -3.61 -14.61 -1.31
CA PRO A 7 -2.59 -14.21 -0.33
C PRO A 7 -1.44 -15.21 -0.28
N VAL A 8 -0.22 -14.70 -0.08
CA VAL A 8 0.99 -15.50 0.10
C VAL A 8 1.41 -15.46 1.57
N ARG A 9 1.63 -16.64 2.15
CA ARG A 9 2.15 -16.73 3.52
C ARG A 9 3.57 -16.18 3.58
N MET A 10 3.83 -15.28 4.52
CA MET A 10 5.12 -14.64 4.72
C MET A 10 5.32 -14.23 6.18
N THR A 11 6.57 -14.13 6.61
CA THR A 11 6.91 -13.57 7.93
C THR A 11 6.66 -12.06 7.97
N MET A 12 6.66 -11.46 9.17
CA MET A 12 6.60 -10.00 9.31
C MET A 12 7.74 -9.31 8.53
N GLN A 13 8.97 -9.79 8.69
CA GLN A 13 10.14 -9.22 8.00
C GLN A 13 9.99 -9.29 6.47
N GLN A 14 9.54 -10.43 5.92
CA GLN A 14 9.28 -10.56 4.48
C GLN A 14 8.19 -9.60 3.99
N ARG A 15 7.16 -9.38 4.81
CA ARG A 15 6.09 -8.42 4.51
C ARG A 15 6.59 -6.99 4.53
N GLN A 16 7.40 -6.61 5.52
CA GLN A 16 8.04 -5.30 5.59
C GLN A 16 8.94 -5.05 4.37
N LEU A 17 9.76 -6.04 4.00
CA LEU A 17 10.59 -5.96 2.78
C LEU A 17 9.73 -5.83 1.51
N THR A 18 8.65 -6.59 1.41
CA THR A 18 7.70 -6.47 0.28
C THR A 18 7.07 -5.09 0.22
N HIS A 19 6.63 -4.54 1.36
CA HIS A 19 5.99 -3.22 1.42
C HIS A 19 6.97 -2.09 1.10
N MET A 20 8.20 -2.17 1.61
CA MET A 20 9.26 -1.22 1.25
C MET A 20 9.57 -1.27 -0.24
N ALA A 21 9.77 -2.47 -0.80
CA ALA A 21 10.00 -2.65 -2.23
C ALA A 21 8.85 -2.09 -3.07
N CYS A 22 7.60 -2.40 -2.72
CA CYS A 22 6.44 -1.85 -3.42
C CYS A 22 6.37 -0.32 -3.31
N SER A 23 6.64 0.27 -2.13
CA SER A 23 6.65 1.73 -1.97
C SER A 23 7.68 2.39 -2.89
N LEU A 24 8.92 1.89 -2.87
CA LEU A 24 10.01 2.39 -3.68
C LEU A 24 9.74 2.26 -5.18
N LEU A 25 9.18 1.13 -5.62
CA LEU A 25 8.91 0.88 -7.04
C LEU A 25 7.65 1.60 -7.55
N LEU A 26 6.74 2.04 -6.66
CA LEU A 26 5.56 2.86 -6.98
C LEU A 26 5.82 4.35 -6.85
N ASP A 27 7.00 4.76 -6.38
CA ASP A 27 7.38 6.16 -6.34
C ASP A 27 7.72 6.67 -7.75
N TYR A 28 7.70 7.99 -7.92
CA TYR A 28 8.07 8.60 -9.18
C TYR A 28 9.53 8.25 -9.53
N PRO A 29 9.81 7.69 -10.73
CA PRO A 29 11.14 7.22 -11.10
C PRO A 29 12.08 8.38 -11.43
N ASN A 30 12.74 8.89 -10.40
CA ASN A 30 13.73 9.96 -10.49
C ASN A 30 15.10 9.43 -10.98
N THR A 31 16.13 10.27 -10.94
CA THR A 31 17.49 9.93 -11.39
C THR A 31 18.16 8.81 -10.58
N GLU A 32 17.74 8.59 -9.34
CA GLU A 32 18.28 7.58 -8.41
C GLU A 32 17.57 6.22 -8.58
N PHE A 33 16.53 6.14 -9.42
CA PHE A 33 15.71 4.95 -9.54
C PHE A 33 16.48 3.71 -10.03
N VAL A 34 17.61 3.88 -10.74
CA VAL A 34 18.50 2.74 -11.08
C VAL A 34 19.00 2.06 -9.80
N GLU A 35 19.42 2.85 -8.83
CA GLU A 35 19.95 2.36 -7.55
C GLU A 35 18.82 1.72 -6.74
N THR A 36 17.63 2.32 -6.76
CA THR A 36 16.41 1.74 -6.17
C THR A 36 16.12 0.35 -6.72
N ILE A 37 16.21 0.16 -8.05
CA ILE A 37 16.01 -1.15 -8.69
C ILE A 37 17.09 -2.14 -8.21
N ALA A 38 18.37 -1.75 -8.24
CA ALA A 38 19.47 -2.63 -7.84
C ALA A 38 19.36 -3.06 -6.37
N VAL A 39 19.04 -2.13 -5.47
CA VAL A 39 18.81 -2.41 -4.04
C VAL A 39 17.62 -3.34 -3.88
N THR A 40 16.50 -3.08 -4.55
CA THR A 40 15.31 -3.92 -4.47
C THR A 40 15.60 -5.34 -4.96
N GLU A 41 16.26 -5.50 -6.11
CA GLU A 41 16.63 -6.79 -6.68
C GLU A 41 17.53 -7.60 -5.73
N SER A 42 18.44 -6.96 -5.00
CA SER A 42 19.30 -7.62 -4.02
C SER A 42 18.54 -8.28 -2.86
N GLN A 43 17.33 -7.78 -2.54
CA GLN A 43 16.51 -8.27 -1.44
C GLN A 43 15.46 -9.31 -1.88
N LEU A 44 15.19 -9.44 -3.18
CA LEU A 44 14.18 -10.39 -3.69
C LEU A 44 14.42 -11.86 -3.30
N PRO A 45 15.67 -12.37 -3.14
CA PRO A 45 15.90 -13.73 -2.68
C PRO A 45 15.34 -14.05 -1.29
N GLU A 46 15.12 -13.03 -0.43
CA GLU A 46 14.56 -13.19 0.91
C GLU A 46 13.02 -13.35 0.88
N LEU A 47 12.39 -13.03 -0.25
CA LEU A 47 10.94 -13.01 -0.40
C LEU A 47 10.38 -14.37 -0.86
N PRO A 48 9.12 -14.68 -0.54
CA PRO A 48 8.45 -15.83 -1.14
C PRO A 48 8.46 -15.74 -2.67
N LEU A 49 8.68 -16.88 -3.33
CA LEU A 49 8.85 -16.96 -4.79
C LEU A 49 7.75 -16.22 -5.60
N PRO A 50 6.44 -16.29 -5.27
CA PRO A 50 5.42 -15.55 -6.02
C PRO A 50 5.60 -14.03 -5.96
N ILE A 51 5.99 -13.50 -4.79
CA ILE A 51 6.28 -12.06 -4.62
C ILE A 51 7.52 -11.67 -5.41
N ALA A 52 8.62 -12.41 -5.21
CA ALA A 52 9.90 -12.15 -5.88
C ALA A 52 9.75 -12.19 -7.41
N THR A 53 8.92 -13.10 -7.93
CA THR A 53 8.64 -13.25 -9.37
C THR A 53 7.98 -11.99 -9.94
N GLU A 54 6.96 -11.46 -9.29
CA GLU A 54 6.28 -10.26 -9.79
C GLU A 54 7.20 -9.03 -9.74
N LEU A 55 7.91 -8.82 -8.63
CA LEU A 55 8.85 -7.70 -8.53
C LEU A 55 10.00 -7.82 -9.55
N THR A 56 10.50 -9.02 -9.81
CA THR A 56 11.52 -9.29 -10.85
C THR A 56 11.02 -8.91 -12.24
N LYS A 57 9.75 -9.21 -12.57
CA LYS A 57 9.16 -8.83 -13.87
C LYS A 57 9.12 -7.31 -14.05
N PHE A 58 8.74 -6.58 -13.01
CA PHE A 58 8.80 -5.11 -13.03
C PHE A 58 10.24 -4.63 -13.29
N CYS A 59 11.20 -5.06 -12.48
CA CYS A 59 12.58 -4.61 -12.60
C CYS A 59 13.20 -4.96 -13.96
N THR A 60 12.89 -6.13 -14.51
CA THR A 60 13.32 -6.53 -15.86
C THR A 60 12.74 -5.59 -16.91
N HIS A 61 11.44 -5.29 -16.83
CA HIS A 61 10.79 -4.39 -17.78
C HIS A 61 11.39 -2.98 -17.77
N VAL A 62 11.74 -2.47 -16.58
CA VAL A 62 12.41 -1.16 -16.43
C VAL A 62 13.80 -1.19 -17.06
N ARG A 63 14.56 -2.28 -16.91
CA ARG A 63 15.88 -2.43 -17.54
C ARG A 63 15.81 -2.48 -19.06
N ASP A 64 14.80 -3.15 -19.61
CA ASP A 64 14.64 -3.30 -21.05
C ASP A 64 14.19 -2.00 -21.75
N ASN A 65 13.40 -1.16 -21.08
CA ASN A 65 12.82 0.05 -21.68
C ASN A 65 13.48 1.37 -21.22
N GLY A 66 14.18 1.34 -20.08
CA GLY A 66 14.87 2.49 -19.49
C GLY A 66 13.99 3.40 -18.63
N ILE A 67 14.63 4.13 -17.72
CA ILE A 67 13.96 4.98 -16.71
C ILE A 67 13.18 6.13 -17.34
N ARG A 68 13.69 6.70 -18.45
CA ARG A 68 12.98 7.78 -19.13
C ARG A 68 11.59 7.34 -19.60
N TRP A 69 11.53 6.16 -20.22
CA TRP A 69 10.25 5.56 -20.61
C TRP A 69 9.36 5.33 -19.38
N LEU A 70 9.94 4.81 -18.29
CA LEU A 70 9.17 4.57 -17.06
C LEU A 70 8.60 5.86 -16.46
N ALA A 71 9.34 6.97 -16.48
CA ALA A 71 8.86 8.28 -16.01
C ALA A 71 7.71 8.81 -16.86
N GLU A 72 7.83 8.72 -18.19
CA GLU A 72 6.75 9.09 -19.12
C GLU A 72 5.51 8.18 -18.90
N HIS A 73 5.74 6.89 -18.70
CA HIS A 73 4.70 5.90 -18.41
C HIS A 73 4.03 6.13 -17.05
N TYR A 74 4.78 6.57 -16.03
CA TYR A 74 4.26 6.93 -14.70
C TYR A 74 3.21 8.03 -14.83
N VAL A 75 3.56 9.15 -15.47
CA VAL A 75 2.66 10.30 -15.63
C VAL A 75 1.41 9.91 -16.42
N THR A 76 1.57 9.18 -17.53
CA THR A 76 0.43 8.76 -18.36
C THR A 76 -0.43 7.67 -17.71
N THR A 77 0.09 6.99 -16.69
CA THR A 77 -0.62 5.96 -15.92
C THR A 77 -1.32 6.56 -14.71
N PHE A 78 -0.58 7.18 -13.79
CA PHE A 78 -1.07 7.59 -12.48
C PHE A 78 -1.68 8.99 -12.47
N ASP A 79 -1.06 9.97 -13.14
CA ASP A 79 -1.53 11.37 -13.10
C ASP A 79 -2.72 11.62 -14.04
N GLN A 80 -2.75 10.91 -15.18
CA GLN A 80 -3.72 11.16 -16.24
C GLN A 80 -4.94 10.24 -16.19
N ARG A 81 -4.92 9.15 -15.42
CA ARG A 81 -5.99 8.14 -15.41
C ARG A 81 -6.57 7.93 -14.01
N ARG A 82 -7.78 8.44 -13.83
CA ARG A 82 -8.57 8.26 -12.60
C ARG A 82 -8.67 6.81 -12.08
N ARG A 83 -8.74 5.82 -12.98
CA ARG A 83 -8.86 4.40 -12.58
C ARG A 83 -7.55 3.81 -12.05
N CYS A 84 -6.43 4.50 -12.26
CA CYS A 84 -5.12 4.11 -11.78
C CYS A 84 -4.66 5.01 -10.62
N SER A 85 -5.56 5.60 -9.83
CA SER A 85 -5.16 6.41 -8.67
C SER A 85 -4.31 5.61 -7.66
N LEU A 86 -3.26 6.23 -7.11
CA LEU A 86 -2.48 5.66 -5.99
C LEU A 86 -3.02 6.07 -4.62
N TYR A 87 -4.11 6.84 -4.57
CA TYR A 87 -4.76 7.28 -3.34
C TYR A 87 -5.85 6.29 -2.91
N LEU A 88 -5.70 5.67 -1.74
CA LEU A 88 -6.59 4.61 -1.24
C LEU A 88 -8.02 5.12 -1.01
N SER A 89 -8.16 6.33 -0.46
CA SER A 89 -9.47 6.94 -0.19
C SER A 89 -10.29 7.18 -1.47
N TYR A 90 -9.62 7.35 -2.61
CA TYR A 90 -10.29 7.62 -3.89
C TYR A 90 -11.19 6.47 -4.33
N TYR A 91 -10.82 5.22 -4.02
CA TYR A 91 -11.61 4.05 -4.42
C TYR A 91 -12.86 3.84 -3.56
N SER A 92 -12.90 4.40 -2.34
CA SER A 92 -14.05 4.26 -1.44
C SER A 92 -15.03 5.43 -1.54
N VAL A 93 -14.54 6.68 -1.59
CA VAL A 93 -15.40 7.89 -1.57
C VAL A 93 -15.26 8.77 -2.82
N GLY A 94 -14.37 8.44 -3.75
CA GLY A 94 -14.12 9.25 -4.95
C GLY A 94 -13.62 10.65 -4.64
N ASP A 95 -13.81 11.58 -5.58
CA ASP A 95 -13.47 13.01 -5.43
C ASP A 95 -14.67 13.79 -4.85
N THR A 96 -15.11 13.38 -3.66
CA THR A 96 -16.24 14.00 -2.95
C THR A 96 -15.75 14.77 -1.74
N ARG A 97 -16.63 15.58 -1.13
CA ARG A 97 -16.34 16.27 0.13
C ARG A 97 -15.92 15.30 1.26
N GLN A 98 -16.34 14.04 1.17
CA GLN A 98 -15.98 12.99 2.12
C GLN A 98 -14.50 12.58 2.01
N ARG A 99 -13.85 12.80 0.86
CA ARG A 99 -12.42 12.51 0.69
C ARG A 99 -11.53 13.34 1.60
N GLY A 100 -11.89 14.61 1.84
CA GLY A 100 -11.15 15.46 2.76
C GLY A 100 -11.12 14.91 4.20
N ALA A 101 -12.25 14.38 4.67
CA ALA A 101 -12.32 13.70 5.97
C ALA A 101 -11.49 12.42 5.98
N ALA A 102 -11.53 11.64 4.90
CA ALA A 102 -10.72 10.44 4.75
C ALA A 102 -9.21 10.71 4.81
N ILE A 103 -8.74 11.77 4.15
CA ILE A 103 -7.33 12.16 4.19
C ILE A 103 -6.90 12.50 5.62
N LEU A 104 -7.71 13.25 6.37
CA LEU A 104 -7.42 13.57 7.77
C LEU A 104 -7.41 12.31 8.65
N ALA A 105 -8.35 11.40 8.46
CA ALA A 105 -8.36 10.15 9.22
C ALA A 105 -7.15 9.25 8.91
N PHE A 106 -6.67 9.21 7.66
CA PHE A 106 -5.39 8.57 7.34
C PHE A 106 -4.21 9.25 8.05
N GLN A 107 -4.21 10.58 8.13
CA GLN A 107 -3.18 11.33 8.85
C GLN A 107 -3.16 10.96 10.34
N ASP A 108 -4.31 10.98 11.00
CA ASP A 108 -4.45 10.62 12.41
C ASP A 108 -4.01 9.17 12.64
N ALA A 109 -4.46 8.25 11.79
CA ALA A 109 -4.08 6.85 11.90
C ALA A 109 -2.57 6.62 11.70
N ILE A 110 -1.91 7.34 10.78
CA ILE A 110 -0.45 7.28 10.62
C ILE A 110 0.28 7.85 11.84
N HIS A 111 -0.22 8.94 12.40
CA HIS A 111 0.31 9.53 13.63
C HIS A 111 0.18 8.58 14.82
N ASP A 112 -0.95 7.89 14.95
CA ASP A 112 -1.19 6.90 16.01
C ASP A 112 -0.28 5.67 15.90
N LEU A 113 0.26 5.39 14.70
CA LEU A 113 1.32 4.40 14.48
C LEU A 113 2.71 4.90 14.90
N GLY A 114 2.83 6.15 15.35
CA GLY A 114 4.09 6.79 15.74
C GLY A 114 4.87 7.40 14.58
N PHE A 115 4.25 7.64 13.43
CA PHE A 115 4.89 8.21 12.25
C PHE A 115 4.44 9.65 11.99
N GLU A 116 5.39 10.48 11.56
CA GLU A 116 5.11 11.82 11.05
C GLU A 116 5.32 11.86 9.53
N LEU A 117 4.45 12.58 8.82
CA LEU A 117 4.55 12.72 7.37
C LEU A 117 5.69 13.67 7.01
N ALA A 118 6.78 13.11 6.48
CA ALA A 118 7.87 13.87 5.88
C ALA A 118 7.74 14.01 4.35
N ARG A 119 6.93 13.16 3.70
CA ARG A 119 6.69 13.18 2.25
C ARG A 119 5.77 14.35 1.86
N LYS A 120 5.89 14.80 0.61
CA LYS A 120 4.96 15.78 0.00
C LYS A 120 3.62 15.17 -0.41
N GLU A 121 3.52 13.84 -0.36
CA GLU A 121 2.30 13.11 -0.69
C GLU A 121 1.25 13.20 0.41
N LEU A 122 -0.01 13.01 0.01
CA LEU A 122 -1.11 12.94 0.97
C LEU A 122 -1.03 11.65 1.81
N PRO A 123 -1.54 11.69 3.06
CA PRO A 123 -1.57 10.54 3.97
C PRO A 123 -2.23 9.28 3.39
N ASP A 124 -3.21 9.45 2.49
CA ASP A 124 -3.94 8.36 1.86
C ASP A 124 -3.23 7.76 0.62
N HIS A 125 -2.05 8.28 0.26
CA HIS A 125 -1.24 7.73 -0.82
C HIS A 125 -0.69 6.35 -0.41
N VAL A 126 -0.83 5.34 -1.27
CA VAL A 126 -0.45 3.96 -0.94
C VAL A 126 1.01 3.83 -0.49
N CYS A 127 1.95 4.58 -1.09
CA CYS A 127 3.36 4.54 -0.71
C CYS A 127 3.60 4.99 0.73
N VAL A 128 2.82 5.96 1.22
CA VAL A 128 2.91 6.45 2.60
C VAL A 128 2.53 5.34 3.59
N VAL A 129 1.41 4.66 3.33
CA VAL A 129 0.94 3.57 4.19
C VAL A 129 1.86 2.35 4.10
N LEU A 130 2.44 2.08 2.93
CA LEU A 130 3.45 1.03 2.74
C LEU A 130 4.73 1.31 3.54
N GLU A 131 5.21 2.56 3.55
CA GLU A 131 6.37 2.95 4.35
C GLU A 131 6.11 2.81 5.84
N ALA A 132 4.97 3.30 6.33
CA ALA A 132 4.56 3.11 7.72
C ALA A 132 4.54 1.62 8.06
N SER A 133 3.94 0.79 7.21
CA SER A 133 3.92 -0.66 7.41
C SER A 133 5.32 -1.28 7.40
N ALA A 134 6.22 -0.83 6.53
CA ALA A 134 7.57 -1.38 6.41
C ALA A 134 8.49 -1.00 7.58
N LEU A 135 8.33 0.20 8.14
CA LEU A 135 9.19 0.74 9.20
C LEU A 135 8.66 0.51 10.61
N ALA A 136 7.38 0.13 10.74
CA ALA A 136 6.71 -0.05 12.02
C ALA A 136 7.30 -1.19 12.86
N ASP A 137 7.17 -1.05 14.18
CA ASP A 137 7.33 -2.17 15.10
C ASP A 137 6.21 -3.21 14.92
N ALA A 138 6.25 -4.32 15.67
CA ALA A 138 5.30 -5.41 15.49
C ALA A 138 3.82 -5.01 15.68
N ALA A 139 3.55 -4.10 16.63
CA ALA A 139 2.19 -3.67 16.94
C ALA A 139 1.65 -2.74 15.86
N ALA A 140 2.41 -1.69 15.52
CA ALA A 140 2.05 -0.74 14.47
C ALA A 140 2.04 -1.40 13.07
N HIS A 141 2.92 -2.37 12.81
CA HIS A 141 2.97 -3.10 11.55
C HIS A 141 1.66 -3.84 11.29
N LYS A 142 1.13 -4.54 12.30
CA LYS A 142 -0.15 -5.26 12.18
C LYS A 142 -1.27 -4.32 11.76
N VAL A 143 -1.38 -3.16 12.42
CA VAL A 143 -2.43 -2.16 12.16
C VAL A 143 -2.29 -1.57 10.75
N ALA A 144 -1.09 -1.20 10.33
CA ALA A 144 -0.84 -0.70 8.97
C ALA A 144 -1.17 -1.75 7.90
N VAL A 145 -0.88 -3.03 8.15
CA VAL A 145 -1.23 -4.15 7.25
C VAL A 145 -2.74 -4.33 7.15
N GLU A 146 -3.46 -4.27 8.26
CA GLU A 146 -4.93 -4.37 8.26
C GLU A 146 -5.58 -3.16 7.56
N MET A 147 -5.06 -1.96 7.76
CA MET A 147 -5.49 -0.76 7.04
C MET A 147 -5.35 -0.92 5.52
N LEU A 148 -4.20 -1.43 5.05
CA LEU A 148 -3.99 -1.76 3.63
C LEU A 148 -4.96 -2.86 3.16
N ALA A 149 -5.15 -3.92 3.96
CA ALA A 149 -6.03 -5.03 3.64
C ALA A 149 -7.51 -4.61 3.56
N ALA A 150 -7.94 -3.64 4.37
CA ALA A 150 -9.28 -3.06 4.28
C ALA A 150 -9.51 -2.30 2.96
N HIS A 151 -8.44 -1.79 2.34
CA HIS A 151 -8.49 -1.10 1.04
C HIS A 151 -8.17 -2.00 -0.14
N ARG A 152 -8.15 -3.32 0.07
CA ARG A 152 -7.80 -4.32 -0.95
C ARG A 152 -8.68 -4.22 -2.20
N ASP A 153 -9.97 -3.95 -2.06
CA ASP A 153 -10.88 -3.83 -3.19
C ASP A 153 -10.42 -2.72 -4.17
N GLY A 154 -9.99 -1.57 -3.63
CA GLY A 154 -9.42 -0.49 -4.41
C GLY A 154 -8.12 -0.88 -5.11
N LEU A 155 -7.24 -1.59 -4.41
CA LEU A 155 -5.99 -2.11 -4.97
C LEU A 155 -6.23 -3.15 -6.08
N GLU A 156 -7.27 -3.98 -5.98
CA GLU A 156 -7.65 -4.94 -7.01
C GLU A 156 -8.28 -4.26 -8.24
N VAL A 157 -9.02 -3.16 -8.03
CA VAL A 157 -9.48 -2.29 -9.13
C VAL A 157 -8.28 -1.65 -9.85
N LEU A 158 -7.32 -1.11 -9.09
CA LEU A 158 -6.06 -0.57 -9.63
C LEU A 158 -5.30 -1.64 -10.42
N ARG A 159 -5.10 -2.84 -9.83
CA ARG A 159 -4.43 -3.96 -10.49
C ARG A 159 -5.09 -4.31 -11.81
N THR A 160 -6.41 -4.44 -11.82
CA THR A 160 -7.19 -4.77 -13.03
C THR A 160 -7.04 -3.69 -14.10
N ALA A 161 -7.06 -2.42 -13.72
CA ALA A 161 -6.84 -1.31 -14.64
C ALA A 161 -5.43 -1.34 -15.25
N LEU A 162 -4.40 -1.54 -14.42
CA LEU A 162 -3.01 -1.63 -14.86
C LEU A 162 -2.75 -2.83 -15.76
N THR A 163 -3.33 -4.00 -15.46
CA THR A 163 -3.26 -5.19 -16.33
C THR A 163 -3.89 -4.92 -17.69
N GLY A 164 -5.05 -4.26 -17.73
CA GLY A 164 -5.70 -3.90 -18.99
C GLY A 164 -4.94 -2.86 -19.83
N LEU A 165 -4.02 -2.12 -19.20
CA LEU A 165 -3.10 -1.18 -19.87
C LEU A 165 -1.75 -1.82 -20.23
N GLU A 166 -1.56 -3.11 -19.92
CA GLU A 166 -0.28 -3.80 -20.04
C GLU A 166 0.86 -3.06 -19.32
N SER A 167 0.53 -2.35 -18.23
CA SER A 167 1.48 -1.55 -17.47
C SER A 167 2.36 -2.44 -16.59
N PRO A 168 3.69 -2.25 -16.54
CA PRO A 168 4.56 -3.04 -15.67
C PRO A 168 4.20 -2.85 -14.19
N TYR A 169 3.63 -1.70 -13.81
CA TYR A 169 3.15 -1.45 -12.44
C TYR A 169 2.08 -2.44 -11.98
N ALA A 170 1.40 -3.15 -12.89
CA ALA A 170 0.51 -4.24 -12.54
C ALA A 170 1.23 -5.32 -11.70
N HIS A 171 2.50 -5.57 -11.96
CA HIS A 171 3.30 -6.54 -11.20
C HIS A 171 3.54 -6.07 -9.76
N VAL A 172 3.84 -4.79 -9.55
CA VAL A 172 4.06 -4.24 -8.21
C VAL A 172 2.77 -4.27 -7.38
N ILE A 173 1.64 -3.89 -7.98
CA ILE A 173 0.34 -3.98 -7.31
C ILE A 173 -0.08 -5.43 -7.07
N THR A 174 0.26 -6.36 -7.98
CA THR A 174 0.01 -7.80 -7.76
C THR A 174 0.83 -8.31 -6.57
N ALA A 175 2.11 -7.96 -6.45
CA ALA A 175 2.95 -8.29 -5.30
C ALA A 175 2.38 -7.74 -4.00
N LEU A 176 1.91 -6.48 -4.01
CA LEU A 176 1.21 -5.89 -2.86
C LEU A 176 -0.06 -6.66 -2.50
N CYS A 177 -0.99 -6.88 -3.43
CA CYS A 177 -2.23 -7.58 -3.11
C CYS A 177 -2.00 -9.02 -2.62
N MET A 178 -0.95 -9.70 -3.12
CA MET A 178 -0.53 -11.02 -2.63
C MET A 178 0.09 -10.96 -1.24
N SER A 179 0.70 -9.84 -0.85
CA SER A 179 1.20 -9.72 0.52
C SER A 179 0.03 -9.73 1.49
N LEU A 180 -0.98 -8.89 1.27
CA LEU A 180 -2.06 -8.59 2.22
C LEU A 180 -2.83 -9.85 2.71
N PRO A 181 -3.04 -9.98 4.03
CA PRO A 181 -3.78 -11.10 4.59
C PRO A 181 -5.27 -10.98 4.23
N GLN A 182 -6.01 -12.07 4.41
CA GLN A 182 -7.47 -11.99 4.49
C GLN A 182 -7.86 -11.48 5.87
N ILE A 183 -8.74 -10.50 5.90
CA ILE A 183 -9.39 -9.98 7.11
C ILE A 183 -10.90 -10.16 6.95
N ASP A 184 -11.61 -10.30 8.08
CA ASP A 184 -13.06 -10.45 8.07
C ASP A 184 -13.80 -9.15 7.73
N ALA A 185 -15.09 -9.29 7.41
CA ALA A 185 -15.93 -8.17 6.98
C ALA A 185 -16.14 -7.11 8.08
N GLU A 186 -16.07 -7.51 9.36
CA GLU A 186 -16.21 -6.59 10.48
C GLU A 186 -14.97 -5.69 10.61
N THR A 187 -13.78 -6.28 10.47
CA THR A 187 -12.51 -5.55 10.43
C THR A 187 -12.46 -4.59 9.24
N ILE A 188 -12.91 -5.02 8.05
CA ILE A 188 -13.00 -4.16 6.87
C ILE A 188 -13.93 -2.97 7.13
N ALA A 189 -15.12 -3.21 7.69
CA ALA A 189 -16.08 -2.16 8.01
C ALA A 189 -15.51 -1.18 9.05
N TYR A 190 -14.85 -1.68 10.10
CA TYR A 190 -14.20 -0.86 11.12
C TYR A 190 -13.19 0.12 10.53
N TYR A 191 -12.27 -0.33 9.67
CA TYR A 191 -11.28 0.55 9.05
C TYR A 191 -11.91 1.53 8.06
N HIS A 192 -12.96 1.13 7.34
CA HIS A 192 -13.71 2.05 6.48
C HIS A 192 -14.39 3.14 7.29
N ASP A 193 -15.09 2.79 8.37
CA ASP A 193 -15.76 3.78 9.23
C ASP A 193 -14.74 4.71 9.89
N LEU A 194 -13.64 4.17 10.41
CA LEU A 194 -12.54 4.94 10.99
C LEU A 194 -12.00 5.96 9.99
N ILE A 195 -11.78 5.54 8.74
CA ILE A 195 -11.26 6.42 7.70
C ILE A 195 -12.31 7.41 7.21
N HIS A 196 -13.58 7.02 7.04
CA HIS A 196 -14.60 7.93 6.50
C HIS A 196 -15.12 8.95 7.51
N GLN A 197 -15.18 8.59 8.79
CA GLN A 197 -15.87 9.36 9.82
C GLN A 197 -14.91 9.93 10.88
N GLY A 198 -13.63 9.54 10.85
CA GLY A 198 -12.69 9.79 11.94
C GLY A 198 -12.92 8.84 13.13
N PRO A 199 -12.04 8.84 14.14
CA PRO A 199 -12.23 8.01 15.32
C PRO A 199 -13.57 8.33 16.00
N PRO A 200 -14.36 7.33 16.41
CA PRO A 200 -15.62 7.53 17.13
C PRO A 200 -15.48 8.52 18.28
N ALA A 201 -16.44 9.45 18.42
CA ALA A 201 -16.40 10.53 19.43
C ALA A 201 -16.27 10.03 20.89
N GLU A 202 -16.62 8.78 21.17
CA GLU A 202 -16.48 8.15 22.49
C GLU A 202 -15.02 7.76 22.84
N LEU A 203 -14.08 7.85 21.89
CA LEU A 203 -12.66 7.51 22.07
C LEU A 203 -11.77 8.73 22.38
N VAL A 204 -12.30 9.95 22.33
CA VAL A 204 -11.56 11.19 22.62
C VAL A 204 -11.67 11.52 24.12
N GLY A 205 -10.99 10.74 24.97
CA GLY A 205 -10.95 11.04 26.42
C GLY A 205 -10.40 9.97 27.32
N ILE A 206 -10.22 8.75 26.82
CA ILE A 206 -9.57 7.67 27.55
C ILE A 206 -8.51 7.13 26.60
N GLY A 207 -7.23 7.36 26.92
CA GLY A 207 -6.14 6.65 26.23
C GLY A 207 -6.44 5.16 26.33
N THR A 208 -6.90 4.57 25.23
CA THR A 208 -7.29 3.17 25.22
C THR A 208 -6.48 2.49 24.11
N PRO A 209 -5.69 1.46 24.43
CA PRO A 209 -4.86 0.78 23.45
C PRO A 209 -5.74 0.12 22.39
N LEU A 210 -5.26 0.10 21.16
CA LEU A 210 -5.78 -0.81 20.13
C LEU A 210 -5.89 -2.23 20.73
N PRO A 211 -6.97 -2.98 20.42
CA PRO A 211 -7.25 -4.24 21.08
C PRO A 211 -6.25 -5.31 20.60
N PHE A 212 -5.14 -5.47 21.30
CA PHE A 212 -4.26 -6.63 21.15
C PHE A 212 -4.74 -7.74 22.11
N PRO A 213 -4.78 -9.01 21.67
CA PRO A 213 -4.99 -10.12 22.59
C PRO A 213 -3.76 -10.27 23.50
N THR A 214 -3.91 -9.95 24.78
CA THR A 214 -2.95 -10.27 25.82
C THR A 214 -2.98 -11.78 26.06
N THR A 215 -2.04 -12.53 25.49
CA THR A 215 -1.77 -13.88 25.98
C THR A 215 -0.97 -13.77 27.28
N VAL A 216 -1.67 -13.94 28.40
CA VAL A 216 -1.05 -14.24 29.69
C VAL A 216 -1.19 -15.74 29.91
N SER A 217 -0.11 -16.49 29.70
CA SER A 217 0.42 -17.57 30.55
C SER A 217 1.60 -18.24 29.85
#